data_AF-A0A4R8Q8C8-F1
#
_entry.id   AF-A0A4R8Q8C8-F1
#
_cell.length_a   1.000
_cell.length_b   1.000
_cell.length_c   1.000
_cell.angle_alpha   90.00
_cell.angle_beta   90.00
_cell.angle_gamma   90.00
#
_symmetry.space_group_name_H-M   'P 1'
#
loop_
_entity.id
_entity.type
_entity.pdbx_description
1 polymer ?
#
loop_
_entity_poly.entity_id
_entity_poly.type
_entity_poly.pdbx_seq_one_letter_code
_entity_poly.pdbx_strand_id
1 'polypeptide(L)'
;MALAFRLASPLKPEVRLAQAVSEFEASLNSRQKESFRRSRLAASSTPPTLNDVMRLTAEVDLQVRQRQQLSRSYGPRLTNMPQSVQQYAALGDVVIGGSQNLIACGVWAAVRMMLQVTVGRAAYLERLSLLFMETGRQAPRHQAMALIYAKSKSLQNHLFEYYIVVTHICQHVLNFAQKTAIGQMASSLNDSKLKEYQADLESWSESIRDEVNFLLNQHLHEEARQNARARSMIL
;
A
#
# COMPACT_ATOMS: atom_id res chain seq x y z
N MET A 1 -9.29 -29.18 -4.45
CA MET A 1 -8.07 -29.01 -3.62
C MET A 1 -8.27 -27.92 -2.56
N ALA A 2 -9.21 -28.11 -1.61
CA ALA A 2 -9.66 -27.00 -0.73
C ALA A 2 -9.66 -27.34 0.77
N LEU A 3 -9.10 -28.49 1.18
CA LEU A 3 -9.19 -28.97 2.56
C LEU A 3 -7.85 -29.06 3.31
N ALA A 4 -6.71 -28.90 2.63
CA ALA A 4 -5.39 -29.03 3.28
C ALA A 4 -4.89 -27.76 4.00
N PHE A 5 -5.49 -26.58 3.77
CA PHE A 5 -5.00 -25.30 4.32
C PHE A 5 -5.66 -24.87 5.63
N ARG A 6 -6.63 -25.62 6.18
CA ARG A 6 -7.36 -25.23 7.40
C ARG A 6 -6.72 -25.68 8.72
N LEU A 7 -5.62 -26.45 8.68
CA LEU A 7 -4.95 -26.98 9.87
C LEU A 7 -3.63 -26.28 10.22
N ALA A 8 -3.15 -25.34 9.40
CA ALA A 8 -2.07 -24.46 9.78
C ALA A 8 -2.69 -23.27 10.53
N SER A 9 -2.15 -22.90 11.70
CA SER A 9 -2.44 -21.59 12.30
C SER A 9 -2.30 -20.53 11.20
N PRO A 10 -3.27 -19.61 11.04
CA PRO A 10 -3.19 -18.60 9.99
C PRO A 10 -1.84 -17.90 10.10
N LEU A 11 -1.10 -17.88 8.99
CA LEU A 11 0.23 -17.26 8.92
C LEU A 11 0.16 -15.84 9.49
N LYS A 12 1.20 -15.43 10.21
CA LYS A 12 1.31 -14.06 10.74
C LYS A 12 1.09 -13.06 9.58
N PRO A 13 0.35 -11.95 9.78
CA PRO A 13 0.07 -10.98 8.71
C PRO A 13 1.31 -10.49 7.97
N GLU A 14 2.42 -10.28 8.69
CA GLU A 14 3.73 -9.95 8.11
C GLU A 14 4.23 -10.97 7.08
N VAL A 15 4.10 -12.27 7.40
CA VAL A 15 4.49 -13.37 6.50
C VAL A 15 3.57 -13.42 5.29
N ARG A 16 2.26 -13.21 5.49
CA ARG A 16 1.30 -13.12 4.39
C ARG A 16 1.59 -11.95 3.46
N LEU A 17 2.00 -10.79 3.98
CA LEU A 17 2.42 -9.67 3.15
C LEU A 17 3.70 -9.98 2.37
N ALA A 18 4.70 -10.57 3.01
CA ALA A 18 5.92 -11.01 2.34
C ALA A 18 5.62 -12.02 1.21
N GLN A 19 4.69 -12.94 1.46
CA GLN A 19 4.19 -13.88 0.46
C GLN A 19 3.49 -13.16 -0.70
N ALA A 20 2.56 -12.24 -0.43
CA ALA A 20 1.86 -11.49 -1.46
C ALA A 20 2.82 -10.68 -2.36
N VAL A 21 3.84 -10.06 -1.77
CA VAL A 21 4.89 -9.35 -2.53
C VAL A 21 5.70 -10.32 -3.39
N SER A 22 6.00 -11.51 -2.89
CA SER A 22 6.73 -12.55 -3.64
C SER A 22 5.90 -13.11 -4.79
N GLU A 23 4.60 -13.31 -4.58
CA GLU A 23 3.65 -13.74 -5.61
C GLU A 23 3.45 -12.67 -6.69
N PHE A 24 3.43 -11.39 -6.31
CA PHE A 24 3.47 -10.28 -7.27
C PHE A 24 4.76 -10.30 -8.09
N GLU A 25 5.92 -10.44 -7.44
CA GLU A 25 7.20 -10.53 -8.15
C GLU A 25 7.20 -11.71 -9.13
N ALA A 26 6.65 -12.85 -8.72
CA ALA A 26 6.58 -14.06 -9.54
C ALA A 26 5.76 -13.87 -10.83
N SER A 27 4.70 -13.05 -10.82
CA SER A 27 3.84 -12.79 -11.99
C SER A 27 4.43 -11.80 -13.00
N LEU A 28 5.55 -11.15 -12.68
CA LEU A 28 6.25 -10.26 -13.60
C LEU A 28 7.05 -11.04 -14.65
N ASN A 29 7.18 -10.49 -15.86
CA ASN A 29 8.13 -10.99 -16.86
C ASN A 29 9.59 -10.62 -16.47
N SER A 30 10.60 -11.19 -17.14
CA SER A 30 12.01 -11.01 -16.75
C SER A 30 12.45 -9.55 -16.65
N ARG A 31 12.08 -8.72 -17.64
CA ARG A 31 12.41 -7.28 -17.64
C ARG A 31 11.70 -6.53 -16.51
N GLN A 32 10.44 -6.87 -16.26
CA GLN A 32 9.66 -6.30 -15.17
C GLN A 32 10.22 -6.71 -13.80
N LYS A 33 10.65 -7.97 -13.63
CA LYS A 33 11.29 -8.48 -12.41
C LYS A 33 12.56 -7.71 -12.09
N GLU A 34 13.42 -7.48 -13.08
CA GLU A 34 14.64 -6.69 -12.90
C GLU A 34 14.35 -5.24 -12.48
N SER A 35 13.37 -4.60 -13.12
CA SER A 35 12.95 -3.24 -12.76
C SER A 35 12.35 -3.19 -11.35
N PHE A 36 11.51 -4.17 -11.00
CA PHE A 36 10.92 -4.30 -9.66
C PHE A 36 11.99 -4.50 -8.58
N ARG A 37 12.94 -5.42 -8.79
CA ARG A 37 14.06 -5.66 -7.86
C ARG A 37 14.92 -4.42 -7.67
N ARG A 38 15.25 -3.72 -8.76
CA ARG A 38 15.99 -2.44 -8.69
C ARG A 38 15.21 -1.39 -7.89
N SER A 39 13.91 -1.26 -8.12
CA SER A 39 13.06 -0.32 -7.38
C SER A 39 12.99 -0.68 -5.90
N ARG A 40 12.88 -1.97 -5.56
CA ARG A 40 12.84 -2.46 -4.17
C ARG A 40 14.16 -2.19 -3.46
N LEU A 41 15.29 -2.50 -4.11
CA LEU A 41 16.64 -2.27 -3.57
C LEU A 41 16.91 -0.77 -3.36
N ALA A 42 16.52 0.07 -4.33
CA ALA A 42 16.66 1.52 -4.21
C ALA A 42 15.87 2.06 -3.02
N ALA A 43 14.60 1.65 -2.89
CA ALA A 43 13.76 2.04 -1.75
C ALA A 43 14.29 1.56 -0.40
N SER A 44 14.93 0.37 -0.36
CA SER A 44 15.55 -0.13 0.88
C SER A 44 16.84 0.58 1.26
N SER A 45 17.55 1.15 0.28
CA SER A 45 18.77 1.92 0.50
C SER A 45 18.48 3.38 0.84
N THR A 46 17.41 3.92 0.28
CA THR A 46 16.95 5.28 0.51
C THR A 46 15.42 5.24 0.51
N PRO A 47 14.79 5.40 1.69
CA PRO A 47 13.34 5.33 1.80
C PRO A 47 12.67 6.31 0.84
N PRO A 48 11.57 5.90 0.18
CA PRO A 48 10.87 6.79 -0.72
C PRO A 48 10.37 8.01 0.05
N THR A 49 10.39 9.16 -0.62
CA THR A 49 9.98 10.46 -0.08
C THR A 49 8.73 10.97 -0.79
N LEU A 50 8.14 12.05 -0.27
CA LEU A 50 7.02 12.72 -0.96
C LEU A 50 7.42 13.19 -2.38
N ASN A 51 8.68 13.57 -2.60
CA ASN A 51 9.19 13.93 -3.92
C ASN A 51 9.13 12.75 -4.90
N ASP A 52 9.35 11.52 -4.42
CA ASP A 52 9.26 10.32 -5.25
C ASP A 52 7.81 10.02 -5.65
N VAL A 53 6.85 10.32 -4.77
CA VAL A 53 5.42 10.25 -5.08
C VAL A 53 5.06 11.27 -6.16
N MET A 54 5.50 12.52 -6.01
CA MET A 54 5.27 13.58 -6.99
C MET A 54 5.90 13.24 -8.35
N ARG A 55 7.12 12.70 -8.34
CA ARG A 55 7.80 12.25 -9.56
C ARG A 55 7.04 11.12 -10.22
N LEU A 56 6.60 10.12 -9.46
CA LEU A 56 5.84 8.98 -9.99
C LEU A 56 4.51 9.43 -10.63
N THR A 57 3.75 10.30 -9.97
CA THR A 57 2.49 10.79 -10.54
C THR A 57 2.70 11.69 -11.75
N ALA A 58 3.75 12.52 -11.76
CA ALA A 58 4.14 13.32 -12.92
C ALA A 58 4.61 12.45 -14.10
N GLU A 59 5.39 11.40 -13.85
CA GLU A 59 5.82 10.42 -14.86
C GLU A 59 4.61 9.74 -15.51
N VAL A 60 3.61 9.34 -14.71
CA VAL A 60 2.35 8.76 -15.21
C VAL A 60 1.60 9.76 -16.07
N ASP A 61 1.37 10.99 -15.59
CA ASP A 61 0.66 12.02 -16.35
C ASP A 61 1.35 12.36 -17.67
N LEU A 62 2.67 12.49 -17.67
CA LEU A 62 3.47 12.77 -18.86
C LEU A 62 3.34 11.64 -19.89
N GLN A 63 3.49 10.39 -19.46
CA GLN A 63 3.43 9.24 -20.36
C GLN A 63 2.02 9.04 -20.91
N VAL A 64 0.96 9.33 -20.15
CA VAL A 64 -0.42 9.31 -20.65
C VAL A 64 -0.63 10.36 -21.72
N ARG A 65 -0.19 11.60 -21.48
CA ARG A 65 -0.27 12.69 -22.47
C ARG A 65 0.45 12.31 -23.77
N GLN A 66 1.65 11.75 -23.65
CA GLN A 66 2.46 11.34 -24.81
C GLN A 66 1.85 10.17 -25.58
N ARG A 67 1.29 9.16 -24.89
CA ARG A 67 0.83 7.91 -25.54
C ARG A 67 -0.62 7.96 -26.01
N GLN A 68 -1.48 8.68 -25.29
CA GLN A 68 -2.93 8.63 -25.48
C GLN A 68 -3.50 9.94 -26.01
N GLN A 69 -2.67 10.99 -26.14
CA GLN A 69 -3.09 12.36 -26.50
C GLN A 69 -4.26 12.89 -25.63
N LEU A 70 -4.48 12.30 -24.45
CA LEU A 70 -5.52 12.71 -23.53
C LEU A 70 -5.02 13.90 -22.69
N SER A 71 -5.83 14.95 -22.60
CA SER A 71 -5.57 16.13 -21.77
C SER A 71 -5.79 15.87 -20.26
N ARG A 72 -6.25 14.66 -19.89
CA ARG A 72 -6.66 14.35 -18.51
C ARG A 72 -5.45 14.17 -17.60
N SER A 73 -5.45 14.87 -16.47
CA SER A 73 -4.50 14.64 -15.38
C SER A 73 -5.04 13.56 -14.43
N TYR A 74 -4.24 12.53 -14.22
CA TYR A 74 -4.50 11.42 -13.30
C TYR A 74 -3.77 11.61 -11.97
N GLY A 75 -2.72 12.44 -11.94
CA GLY A 75 -1.90 12.73 -10.77
C GLY A 75 -2.71 12.94 -9.49
N PRO A 76 -3.64 13.91 -9.41
CA PRO A 76 -4.40 14.18 -8.20
C PRO A 76 -5.22 12.99 -7.67
N ARG A 77 -5.71 12.13 -8.57
CA ARG A 77 -6.48 10.94 -8.22
C ARG A 77 -5.59 9.82 -7.70
N LEU A 78 -4.37 9.74 -8.23
CA LEU A 78 -3.43 8.70 -7.87
C LEU A 78 -2.65 9.02 -6.60
N THR A 79 -2.32 10.28 -6.32
CA THR A 79 -1.35 10.69 -5.27
C THR A 79 -1.55 10.04 -3.90
N ASN A 80 -2.78 9.91 -3.42
CA ASN A 80 -3.05 9.51 -2.04
C ASN A 80 -2.57 8.08 -1.73
N MET A 81 -2.77 7.13 -2.65
CA MET A 81 -2.43 5.72 -2.43
C MET A 81 -0.90 5.48 -2.41
N PRO A 82 -0.10 5.92 -3.41
CA PRO A 82 1.35 5.91 -3.34
C PRO A 82 1.89 6.70 -2.16
N GLN A 83 1.27 7.82 -1.77
CA GLN A 83 1.68 8.55 -0.57
C GLN A 83 1.53 7.70 0.70
N SER A 84 0.42 6.97 0.86
CA SER A 84 0.27 6.07 2.01
C SER A 84 1.32 4.95 2.00
N VAL A 85 1.57 4.33 0.85
CA VAL A 85 2.60 3.28 0.72
C VAL A 85 4.02 3.85 0.98
N GLN A 86 4.29 5.08 0.54
CA GLN A 86 5.54 5.79 0.83
C GLN A 86 5.72 5.99 2.33
N GLN A 87 4.70 6.48 3.02
CA GLN A 87 4.78 6.67 4.47
C GLN A 87 4.99 5.34 5.20
N TYR A 88 4.34 4.27 4.76
CA TYR A 88 4.59 2.93 5.29
C TYR A 88 6.01 2.42 5.05
N ALA A 89 6.55 2.62 3.85
CA ALA A 89 7.95 2.30 3.56
C ALA A 89 8.92 3.13 4.41
N ALA A 90 8.61 4.40 4.67
CA ALA A 90 9.40 5.26 5.56
C ALA A 90 9.36 4.82 7.04
N LEU A 91 8.27 4.20 7.51
CA LEU A 91 8.21 3.61 8.86
C LEU A 91 9.20 2.45 9.02
N GLY A 92 9.44 1.69 7.96
CA GLY A 92 10.40 0.57 7.91
C GLY A 92 11.82 0.96 8.30
N ASP A 93 12.25 2.15 7.90
CA ASP A 93 13.62 2.65 8.12
C ASP A 93 13.86 3.13 9.55
N VAL A 94 12.86 3.76 10.17
CA VAL A 94 13.02 4.46 11.46
C VAL A 94 12.77 3.56 12.66
N VAL A 95 11.96 2.49 12.53
CA VAL A 95 11.35 1.85 13.72
C VAL A 95 11.52 0.32 13.81
N ILE A 96 11.77 -0.40 12.72
CA ILE A 96 11.33 -1.82 12.66
C ILE A 96 12.39 -2.85 12.17
N GLY A 97 13.57 -2.39 11.75
CA GLY A 97 14.67 -3.27 11.33
C GLY A 97 14.60 -3.74 9.87
N GLY A 98 15.71 -4.29 9.38
CA GLY A 98 15.98 -4.44 7.94
C GLY A 98 14.99 -5.31 7.15
N SER A 99 14.42 -6.37 7.72
CA SER A 99 13.54 -7.30 6.98
C SER A 99 12.14 -6.71 6.71
N GLN A 100 11.57 -5.95 7.63
CA GLN A 100 10.26 -5.32 7.43
C GLN A 100 10.34 -4.13 6.48
N ASN A 101 11.47 -3.42 6.50
CA ASN A 101 11.81 -2.41 5.51
C ASN A 101 11.80 -3.02 4.09
N LEU A 102 12.35 -4.23 3.88
CA LEU A 102 12.31 -4.91 2.58
C LEU A 102 10.90 -5.25 2.10
N ILE A 103 10.00 -5.67 3.00
CA ILE A 103 8.60 -5.97 2.66
C ILE A 103 7.88 -4.67 2.24
N ALA A 104 7.99 -3.61 3.03
CA ALA A 104 7.35 -2.32 2.74
C ALA A 104 7.89 -1.69 1.44
N CYS A 105 9.20 -1.76 1.21
CA CYS A 105 9.84 -1.39 -0.06
C CYS A 105 9.34 -2.23 -1.24
N GLY A 106 9.00 -3.51 -1.00
CA GLY A 106 8.37 -4.38 -1.98
C GLY A 106 6.98 -3.90 -2.39
N VAL A 107 6.15 -3.45 -1.42
CA VAL A 107 4.82 -2.87 -1.71
C VAL A 107 4.96 -1.59 -2.53
N TRP A 108 5.91 -0.71 -2.17
CA TRP A 108 6.23 0.49 -2.96
C TRP A 108 6.62 0.16 -4.40
N ALA A 109 7.54 -0.80 -4.58
CA ALA A 109 7.96 -1.25 -5.89
C ALA A 109 6.80 -1.87 -6.70
N ALA A 110 5.86 -2.55 -6.03
CA ALA A 110 4.69 -3.15 -6.68
C ALA A 110 3.73 -2.08 -7.23
N VAL A 111 3.44 -1.05 -6.43
CA VAL A 111 2.61 0.09 -6.86
C VAL A 111 3.26 0.84 -8.02
N ARG A 112 4.57 1.13 -7.93
CA ARG A 112 5.31 1.80 -9.01
C ARG A 112 5.26 0.96 -10.31
N MET A 113 5.50 -0.34 -10.21
CA MET A 113 5.47 -1.25 -11.36
C MET A 113 4.08 -1.32 -12.00
N MET A 114 3.04 -1.46 -11.18
CA MET A 114 1.66 -1.52 -11.67
C MET A 114 1.25 -0.24 -12.41
N LEU A 115 1.59 0.94 -11.88
CA LEU A 115 1.32 2.21 -12.56
C LEU A 115 2.03 2.29 -13.91
N GLN A 116 3.33 1.97 -13.96
CA GLN A 116 4.11 1.99 -15.20
C GLN A 116 3.54 1.06 -16.29
N VAL A 117 3.04 -0.11 -15.91
CA VAL A 117 2.44 -1.06 -16.87
C VAL A 117 1.07 -0.57 -17.35
N THR A 118 0.30 0.08 -16.49
CA THR A 118 -1.09 0.49 -16.78
C THR A 118 -1.16 1.73 -17.66
N VAL A 119 -0.14 2.60 -17.65
CA VAL A 119 -0.05 3.83 -18.45
C VAL A 119 -0.23 3.61 -19.96
N GLY A 120 0.10 2.42 -20.49
CA GLY A 120 -0.15 2.09 -21.89
C GLY A 120 -1.63 1.92 -22.26
N ARG A 121 -2.56 2.05 -21.30
CA ARG A 121 -3.94 1.56 -21.45
C ARG A 121 -4.98 2.46 -20.75
N ALA A 122 -5.56 3.38 -21.50
CA ALA A 122 -6.44 4.45 -21.03
C ALA A 122 -7.58 3.95 -20.11
N ALA A 123 -8.34 2.97 -20.57
CA ALA A 123 -9.52 2.48 -19.85
C ALA A 123 -9.19 1.88 -18.48
N TYR A 124 -8.02 1.27 -18.32
CA TYR A 124 -7.60 0.67 -17.05
C TYR A 124 -7.04 1.69 -16.09
N LEU A 125 -6.25 2.64 -16.63
CA LEU A 125 -5.76 3.74 -15.81
C LEU A 125 -6.91 4.56 -15.24
N GLU A 126 -7.98 4.77 -16.01
CA GLU A 126 -9.18 5.45 -15.53
C GLU A 126 -9.80 4.73 -14.33
N ARG A 127 -10.11 3.43 -14.45
CA ARG A 127 -10.72 2.65 -13.37
C ARG A 127 -9.84 2.59 -12.13
N LEU A 128 -8.54 2.34 -12.31
CA LEU A 128 -7.57 2.37 -11.23
C LEU A 128 -7.53 3.73 -10.54
N SER A 129 -7.54 4.82 -11.32
CA SER A 129 -7.51 6.17 -10.76
C SER A 129 -8.74 6.47 -9.90
N LEU A 130 -9.92 5.95 -10.28
CA LEU A 130 -11.14 6.10 -9.49
C LEU A 130 -11.06 5.29 -8.19
N LEU A 131 -10.61 4.04 -8.26
CA LEU A 131 -10.39 3.21 -7.08
C LEU A 131 -9.41 3.88 -6.10
N PHE A 132 -8.28 4.39 -6.59
CA PHE A 132 -7.26 5.05 -5.77
C PHE A 132 -7.71 6.42 -5.25
N MET A 133 -8.56 7.13 -5.99
CA MET A 133 -9.15 8.38 -5.51
C MET A 133 -10.08 8.11 -4.32
N GLU A 134 -10.94 7.09 -4.43
CA GLU A 134 -11.91 6.74 -3.39
C GLU A 134 -11.22 6.18 -2.15
N THR A 135 -10.46 5.09 -2.32
CA THR A 135 -9.76 4.41 -1.23
C THR A 135 -8.60 5.25 -0.65
N GLY A 136 -7.96 6.07 -1.47
CA GLY A 136 -6.85 6.91 -1.07
C GLY A 136 -7.26 8.02 -0.09
N ARG A 137 -8.52 8.47 -0.11
CA ARG A 137 -8.99 9.46 0.88
C ARG A 137 -8.84 8.94 2.30
N GLN A 138 -9.15 7.67 2.51
CA GLN A 138 -9.13 7.03 3.82
C GLN A 138 -7.77 6.38 4.14
N ALA A 139 -6.86 6.28 3.18
CA ALA A 139 -5.59 5.59 3.35
C ALA A 139 -4.81 6.04 4.60
N PRO A 140 -4.19 5.10 5.33
CA PRO A 140 -3.55 5.36 6.62
C PRO A 140 -2.35 6.28 6.43
N ARG A 141 -2.51 7.55 6.84
CA ARG A 141 -1.52 8.62 6.67
C ARG A 141 -1.25 9.42 7.94
N HIS A 142 -1.32 8.73 9.08
CA HIS A 142 -1.23 9.37 10.39
C HIS A 142 0.20 9.87 10.65
N GLN A 143 0.38 11.18 10.82
CA GLN A 143 1.69 11.78 11.13
C GLN A 143 2.29 11.21 12.43
N ALA A 144 1.45 10.82 13.38
CA ALA A 144 1.86 10.18 14.63
C ALA A 144 2.21 8.69 14.49
N MET A 145 2.03 8.07 13.30
CA MET A 145 2.18 6.63 13.12
C MET A 145 3.56 6.14 13.55
N ALA A 146 4.63 6.90 13.29
CA ALA A 146 5.99 6.54 13.68
C ALA A 146 6.18 6.37 15.20
N LEU A 147 5.40 7.07 16.02
CA LEU A 147 5.52 7.03 17.49
C LEU A 147 4.80 5.83 18.11
N ILE A 148 3.73 5.37 17.47
CA ILE A 148 2.82 4.34 18.01
C ILE A 148 2.94 2.99 17.30
N TYR A 149 3.47 2.96 16.07
CA TYR A 149 3.59 1.75 15.27
C TYR A 149 4.39 0.65 15.96
N ALA A 150 5.56 0.98 16.54
CA ALA A 150 6.38 0.00 17.26
C ALA A 150 5.69 -0.56 18.51
N LYS A 151 4.75 0.20 19.10
CA LYS A 151 4.17 -0.08 20.42
C LYS A 151 2.94 -0.98 20.35
N SER A 152 2.23 -1.02 19.22
CA SER A 152 1.02 -1.83 19.05
C SER A 152 1.18 -2.91 17.99
N LYS A 153 1.11 -4.19 18.41
CA LYS A 153 1.09 -5.32 17.47
C LYS A 153 -0.23 -5.40 16.70
N SER A 154 -1.33 -4.95 17.29
CA SER A 154 -2.64 -4.84 16.64
C SER A 154 -2.57 -3.90 15.44
N LEU A 155 -2.01 -2.70 15.64
CA LEU A 155 -1.80 -1.71 14.58
C LEU A 155 -0.90 -2.24 13.45
N GLN A 156 0.20 -2.91 13.80
CA GLN A 156 1.08 -3.54 12.81
C GLN A 156 0.32 -4.57 11.97
N ASN A 157 -0.48 -5.43 12.62
CA ASN A 157 -1.27 -6.45 11.93
C ASN A 157 -2.30 -5.81 10.99
N HIS A 158 -3.03 -4.78 11.42
CA HIS A 158 -3.99 -4.08 10.55
C HIS A 158 -3.31 -3.43 9.34
N LEU A 159 -2.12 -2.84 9.52
CA LEU A 159 -1.34 -2.28 8.41
C LEU A 159 -0.85 -3.37 7.44
N PHE A 160 -0.39 -4.52 7.95
CA PHE A 160 -0.02 -5.64 7.09
C PHE A 160 -1.21 -6.12 6.26
N GLU A 161 -2.41 -6.27 6.85
CA GLU A 161 -3.61 -6.67 6.11
C GLU A 161 -4.01 -5.62 5.06
N TYR A 162 -3.98 -4.33 5.40
CA TYR A 162 -4.23 -3.26 4.44
C TYR A 162 -3.29 -3.34 3.22
N TYR A 163 -1.98 -3.49 3.44
CA TYR A 163 -1.01 -3.55 2.34
C TYR A 163 -1.00 -4.90 1.61
N ILE A 164 -1.54 -5.98 2.20
CA ILE A 164 -1.84 -7.22 1.47
C ILE A 164 -2.87 -6.92 0.40
N VAL A 165 -3.96 -6.23 0.76
CA VAL A 165 -5.01 -5.85 -0.20
C VAL A 165 -4.45 -4.96 -1.30
N VAL A 166 -3.63 -3.94 -0.96
CA VAL A 166 -2.94 -3.09 -1.95
C VAL A 166 -2.09 -3.93 -2.92
N THR A 167 -1.34 -4.91 -2.41
CA THR A 167 -0.48 -5.78 -3.22
C THR A 167 -1.31 -6.68 -4.14
N HIS A 168 -2.43 -7.22 -3.65
CA HIS A 168 -3.36 -8.00 -4.46
C HIS A 168 -4.03 -7.17 -5.56
N ILE A 169 -4.40 -5.90 -5.29
CA ILE A 169 -4.88 -4.97 -6.32
C ILE A 169 -3.79 -4.80 -7.39
N CYS A 170 -2.54 -4.58 -6.99
CA CYS A 170 -1.43 -4.43 -7.92
C CYS A 170 -1.27 -5.66 -8.82
N GLN A 171 -1.32 -6.87 -8.23
CA GLN A 171 -1.22 -8.12 -8.95
C GLN A 171 -2.43 -8.36 -9.87
N HIS A 172 -3.65 -8.06 -9.41
CA HIS A 172 -4.86 -8.20 -10.20
C HIS A 172 -4.83 -7.31 -11.44
N VAL A 173 -4.48 -6.03 -11.26
CA VAL A 173 -4.36 -5.06 -12.35
C VAL A 173 -3.24 -5.45 -13.31
N LEU A 174 -2.09 -5.92 -12.80
CA LEU A 174 -0.98 -6.37 -13.62
C LEU A 174 -1.33 -7.61 -14.45
N ASN A 175 -1.90 -8.65 -13.83
CA ASN A 175 -2.30 -9.89 -14.52
C ASN A 175 -3.35 -9.60 -15.59
N PHE A 176 -4.27 -8.70 -15.27
CA PHE A 176 -5.25 -8.21 -16.23
C PHE A 176 -4.56 -7.47 -17.38
N ALA A 177 -3.61 -6.58 -17.07
CA ALA A 177 -2.83 -5.89 -18.07
C ALA A 177 -2.03 -6.90 -18.93
N GLN A 178 -1.47 -7.97 -18.41
CA GLN A 178 -0.69 -8.88 -19.25
C GLN A 178 -1.54 -9.73 -20.24
N LYS A 179 -2.87 -9.80 -20.09
CA LYS A 179 -3.75 -10.51 -21.06
C LYS A 179 -3.75 -9.84 -22.45
N THR A 180 -3.99 -10.61 -23.51
CA THR A 180 -4.13 -10.09 -24.89
C THR A 180 -5.43 -9.29 -25.06
N ALA A 181 -5.57 -8.50 -26.14
CA ALA A 181 -6.74 -7.67 -26.42
C ALA A 181 -8.07 -8.47 -26.40
N ILE A 182 -8.07 -9.72 -26.88
CA ILE A 182 -9.23 -10.62 -26.82
C ILE A 182 -9.54 -11.05 -25.38
N GLY A 183 -8.51 -11.38 -24.60
CA GLY A 183 -8.65 -11.70 -23.17
C GLY A 183 -9.10 -10.50 -22.32
N GLN A 184 -8.77 -9.28 -22.75
CA GLN A 184 -9.19 -8.01 -22.15
C GLN A 184 -10.62 -7.60 -22.51
N MET A 185 -11.13 -7.97 -23.69
CA MET A 185 -12.54 -7.76 -24.05
C MET A 185 -13.45 -8.77 -23.33
N ALA A 186 -13.01 -10.02 -23.18
CA ALA A 186 -13.75 -11.07 -22.47
C ALA A 186 -13.71 -10.94 -20.94
N SER A 187 -12.69 -10.27 -20.41
CA SER A 187 -12.66 -9.88 -19.00
C SER A 187 -12.89 -8.38 -18.90
N SER A 188 -14.11 -7.93 -18.68
CA SER A 188 -14.25 -6.68 -17.96
C SER A 188 -13.57 -6.90 -16.61
N LEU A 189 -12.66 -6.02 -16.18
CA LEU A 189 -12.21 -6.02 -14.78
C LEU A 189 -13.48 -6.16 -13.93
N ASN A 190 -13.60 -7.28 -13.23
CA ASN A 190 -14.86 -7.67 -12.63
C ASN A 190 -15.17 -6.62 -11.56
N ASP A 191 -16.15 -5.75 -11.83
CA ASP A 191 -16.51 -4.62 -10.97
C ASP A 191 -16.77 -5.10 -9.54
N SER A 192 -17.27 -6.33 -9.39
CA SER A 192 -17.43 -6.99 -8.09
C SER A 192 -16.12 -7.19 -7.33
N LYS A 193 -15.04 -7.61 -7.99
CA LYS A 193 -13.73 -7.83 -7.33
C LYS A 193 -13.03 -6.53 -6.97
N LEU A 194 -13.20 -5.48 -7.79
CA LEU A 194 -12.71 -4.14 -7.43
C LEU A 194 -13.49 -3.57 -6.24
N LYS A 195 -14.81 -3.79 -6.18
CA LYS A 195 -15.64 -3.41 -5.03
C LYS A 195 -15.30 -4.20 -3.77
N GLU A 196 -15.00 -5.49 -3.89
CA GLU A 196 -14.50 -6.30 -2.78
C GLU A 196 -13.20 -5.72 -2.21
N TYR A 197 -12.22 -5.44 -3.09
CA TYR A 197 -10.98 -4.78 -2.67
C TYR A 197 -11.20 -3.40 -2.07
N GLN A 198 -12.14 -2.62 -2.60
CA GLN A 198 -12.50 -1.33 -2.03
C GLN A 198 -13.05 -1.48 -0.61
N ALA A 199 -14.02 -2.39 -0.41
CA ALA A 199 -14.62 -2.65 0.88
C ALA A 199 -13.59 -3.15 1.90
N ASP A 200 -12.67 -4.03 1.48
CA ASP A 200 -11.58 -4.50 2.34
C ASP A 200 -10.66 -3.34 2.75
N LEU A 201 -10.27 -2.48 1.80
CA LEU A 201 -9.42 -1.31 2.10
C LEU A 201 -10.11 -0.33 3.06
N GLU A 202 -11.42 -0.09 2.89
CA GLU A 202 -12.22 0.76 3.78
C GLU A 202 -12.30 0.15 5.19
N SER A 203 -12.58 -1.15 5.30
CA SER A 203 -12.66 -1.85 6.58
C SER A 203 -11.32 -1.85 7.34
N TRP A 204 -10.21 -2.12 6.65
CA TRP A 204 -8.88 -2.06 7.27
C TRP A 204 -8.46 -0.64 7.62
N SER A 205 -8.80 0.34 6.78
CA SER A 205 -8.57 1.76 7.07
C SER A 205 -9.31 2.20 8.34
N GLU A 206 -10.57 1.79 8.51
CA GLU A 206 -11.34 2.04 9.72
C GLU A 206 -10.69 1.40 10.95
N SER A 207 -10.32 0.11 10.85
CA SER A 207 -9.65 -0.60 11.94
C SER A 207 -8.32 0.04 12.35
N ILE A 208 -7.54 0.54 11.39
CA ILE A 208 -6.29 1.27 11.64
C ILE A 208 -6.59 2.58 12.37
N ARG A 209 -7.56 3.36 11.89
CA ARG A 209 -7.95 4.64 12.47
C ARG A 209 -8.43 4.49 13.91
N ASP A 210 -9.25 3.48 14.19
CA ASP A 210 -9.77 3.22 15.53
C ASP A 210 -8.67 2.81 16.49
N GLU A 211 -7.76 1.94 16.06
CA GLU A 211 -6.58 1.54 16.84
C GLU A 211 -5.66 2.75 17.12
N VAL A 212 -5.40 3.59 16.12
CA VAL A 212 -4.60 4.82 16.28
C VAL A 212 -5.25 5.76 17.30
N ASN A 213 -6.57 5.98 17.21
CA ASN A 213 -7.29 6.83 18.14
C ASN A 213 -7.27 6.26 19.57
N PHE A 214 -7.44 4.95 19.71
CA PHE A 214 -7.34 4.25 20.98
C PHE A 214 -5.96 4.45 21.63
N LEU A 215 -4.88 4.23 20.88
CA LEU A 215 -3.51 4.38 21.37
C LEU A 215 -3.18 5.83 21.75
N LEU A 216 -3.65 6.79 20.97
CA LEU A 216 -3.45 8.21 21.26
C LEU A 216 -4.18 8.62 22.55
N ASN A 217 -5.42 8.18 22.73
CA ASN A 217 -6.19 8.42 23.95
C ASN A 217 -5.55 7.77 25.18
N GLN A 218 -5.05 6.54 25.04
CA GLN A 218 -4.34 5.86 26.11
C GLN A 218 -3.09 6.64 26.52
N HIS A 219 -2.30 7.12 25.55
CA HIS A 219 -1.10 7.90 25.81
C HIS A 219 -1.40 9.19 26.58
N LEU A 220 -2.42 9.94 26.17
CA LEU A 220 -2.86 11.16 26.85
C LEU A 220 -3.30 10.88 28.31
N HIS A 221 -4.02 9.77 28.54
CA HIS A 221 -4.42 9.37 29.89
C HIS A 221 -3.22 8.97 30.78
N GLU A 222 -2.23 8.29 30.22
CA GLU A 222 -1.01 7.92 30.93
C GLU A 222 -0.17 9.15 31.30
N GLU A 223 0.02 10.10 30.38
CA GLU A 223 0.71 11.36 30.64
C GLU A 223 -0.01 12.19 31.72
N ALA A 224 -1.33 12.29 31.66
CA ALA A 224 -2.12 12.97 32.67
C ALA A 224 -1.95 12.34 34.07
N ARG A 225 -1.93 11.00 34.16
CA ARG A 225 -1.68 10.27 35.41
C ARG A 225 -0.27 10.47 35.93
N GLN A 226 0.75 10.45 35.06
CA GLN A 226 2.15 10.67 35.45
C GLN A 226 2.35 12.10 35.96
N ASN A 227 1.78 13.09 35.28
CA ASN A 227 1.83 14.49 35.71
C ASN A 227 1.14 14.72 37.05
N ALA A 228 -0.01 14.08 37.29
CA ALA A 228 -0.69 14.14 38.58
C ALA A 228 0.17 13.54 39.71
N ARG A 229 0.81 12.39 39.47
CA ARG A 229 1.73 11.74 40.42
C ARG A 229 2.99 12.55 40.71
N ALA A 230 3.58 13.16 39.68
CA ALA A 230 4.73 14.03 39.86
C ALA A 230 4.39 15.24 40.72
N ARG A 231 3.23 15.87 40.49
CA ARG A 231 2.73 16.98 41.31
C ARG A 231 2.45 16.58 42.76
N SER A 232 1.95 15.36 43.00
CA SER A 232 1.72 14.88 44.36
C SER A 232 2.98 14.48 45.14
N MET A 233 4.14 14.35 44.48
CA MET A 233 5.42 14.08 45.14
C MET A 233 6.25 15.34 45.43
N ILE A 234 5.82 16.50 44.91
CA ILE A 234 6.49 17.80 45.09
C ILE A 234 5.82 18.61 46.24
N LEU A 235 4.64 18.19 46.70
CA LEU A 235 3.96 18.68 47.89
C LEU A 235 4.24 17.75 49.08
#